data_AF-A0A521S0Q5-F1
#
_entry.id   AF-A0A521S0Q5-F1
#
_cell.length_a   1.000
_cell.length_b   1.000
_cell.length_c   1.000
_cell.angle_alpha   90.00
_cell.angle_beta   90.00
_cell.angle_gamma   90.00
#
_symmetry.space_group_name_H-M   'P 1'
#
loop_
_entity.id
_entity.type
_entity.pdbx_description
1 polymer ?
#
loop_
_entity_poly.entity_id
_entity_poly.type
_entity_poly.pdbx_seq_one_letter_code
_entity_poly.pdbx_strand_id
1 'polypeptide(L)'
;MNAKDEILQTRLPTMMVPVFEPLPALKAGETRLAMAEDGLWIEMDAGWGHFCRPLWKSRRKLPYGQVEASSQLRCGRIPLKLIERFAEQANEWADSGCETAAWITWGADCGWDYLV
;
A
#
# COMPACT_ATOMS: atom_id res chain seq x y z
N MET A 1 28.61 1.32 -0.28
CA MET A 1 27.88 1.53 0.99
C MET A 1 27.60 0.14 1.57
N ASN A 2 26.96 -0.05 2.73
CA ASN A 2 26.56 -1.41 3.11
C ASN A 2 25.49 -1.91 2.12
N ALA A 3 25.60 -3.14 1.63
CA ALA A 3 24.66 -3.69 0.64
C ALA A 3 23.19 -3.66 1.13
N LYS A 4 22.96 -3.81 2.44
CA LYS A 4 21.62 -3.73 3.04
C LYS A 4 21.08 -2.30 2.97
N ASP A 5 21.94 -1.31 3.22
CA ASP A 5 21.56 0.10 3.14
C ASP A 5 21.24 0.51 1.69
N GLU A 6 21.98 -0.03 0.72
CA GLU A 6 21.70 0.16 -0.71
C GLU A 6 20.34 -0.42 -1.10
N ILE A 7 20.00 -1.61 -0.61
CA ILE A 7 18.68 -2.23 -0.82
C ILE A 7 17.58 -1.34 -0.22
N LEU A 8 17.75 -0.86 1.00
CA LEU A 8 16.77 0.01 1.66
C LEU A 8 16.56 1.31 0.86
N GLN A 9 17.63 1.99 0.46
CA GLN A 9 17.54 3.23 -0.30
C GLN A 9 16.95 3.01 -1.70
N THR A 10 17.18 1.86 -2.31
CA THR A 10 16.64 1.53 -3.64
C THR A 10 15.16 1.17 -3.57
N ARG A 11 14.73 0.41 -2.56
CA ARG A 11 13.36 -0.10 -2.44
C ARG A 11 12.41 0.86 -1.74
N LEU A 12 12.94 1.73 -0.89
CA LEU A 12 12.18 2.71 -0.11
C LEU A 12 12.94 4.05 -0.07
N PRO A 13 13.13 4.70 -1.22
CA PRO A 13 13.87 5.97 -1.29
C PRO A 13 13.17 7.04 -0.47
N THR A 14 13.95 7.93 0.14
CA THR A 14 13.43 9.16 0.77
C THR A 14 13.63 10.34 -0.16
N MET A 15 12.54 11.04 -0.46
CA MET A 15 12.53 12.23 -1.32
C MET A 15 12.13 13.45 -0.50
N MET A 16 12.89 14.54 -0.65
CA MET A 16 12.47 15.85 -0.11
C MET A 16 11.41 16.42 -1.05
N VAL A 17 10.26 16.81 -0.49
CA VAL A 17 9.14 17.29 -1.31
C VAL A 17 9.49 18.67 -1.89
N PRO A 18 9.43 18.87 -3.21
CA PRO A 18 9.76 20.16 -3.80
C PRO A 18 8.76 21.24 -3.39
N VAL A 19 9.24 22.47 -3.22
CA VAL A 19 8.40 23.63 -2.85
C VAL A 19 7.86 24.35 -4.10
N PHE A 20 8.64 24.40 -5.17
CA PHE A 20 8.37 25.24 -6.35
C PHE A 20 7.91 24.44 -7.57
N GLU A 21 7.74 23.13 -7.41
CA GLU A 21 7.28 22.23 -8.46
C GLU A 21 6.48 21.07 -7.84
N PRO A 22 5.64 20.37 -8.62
CA PRO A 22 4.93 19.21 -8.12
C PRO A 22 5.88 18.08 -7.72
N LEU A 23 5.52 17.34 -6.67
CA LEU A 23 6.17 16.09 -6.34
C LEU A 23 6.00 15.10 -7.52
N PRO A 24 7.09 14.51 -8.07
CA PRO A 24 6.97 13.57 -9.19
C PRO A 24 6.05 12.41 -8.87
N ALA A 25 5.23 11.97 -9.83
CA ALA A 25 4.36 10.82 -9.65
C ALA A 25 5.19 9.56 -9.35
N LEU A 26 4.72 8.75 -8.40
CA LEU A 26 5.33 7.46 -8.07
C LEU A 26 5.01 6.45 -9.18
N LYS A 27 5.96 5.59 -9.55
CA LYS A 27 5.69 4.55 -10.56
C LYS A 27 4.88 3.42 -9.94
N ALA A 28 4.09 2.74 -10.76
CA ALA A 28 3.34 1.58 -10.33
C ALA A 28 4.26 0.49 -9.75
N GLY A 29 3.88 -0.04 -8.59
CA GLY A 29 4.62 -1.03 -7.80
C GLY A 29 5.68 -0.43 -6.86
N GLU A 30 5.88 0.88 -6.86
CA GLU A 30 6.90 1.53 -6.01
C GLU A 30 6.31 2.04 -4.68
N THR A 31 7.20 2.24 -3.72
CA THR A 31 6.92 2.89 -2.44
C THR A 31 8.04 3.86 -2.15
N ARG A 32 7.73 5.05 -1.63
CA ARG A 32 8.72 6.03 -1.19
C ARG A 32 8.37 6.63 0.17
N LEU A 33 9.40 7.16 0.81
CA LEU A 33 9.26 8.12 1.89
C LEU A 33 9.32 9.54 1.31
N ALA A 34 8.45 10.42 1.77
CA ALA A 34 8.40 11.81 1.36
C ALA A 34 8.56 12.71 2.60
N MET A 35 9.63 13.50 2.63
CA MET A 35 9.84 14.49 3.68
C MET A 35 9.20 15.82 3.25
N ALA A 36 8.08 16.15 3.88
CA ALA A 36 7.24 17.31 3.61
C ALA A 36 7.46 18.43 4.65
N GLU A 37 6.81 19.57 4.43
CA GLU A 37 6.83 20.74 5.31
C GLU A 37 6.54 20.35 6.78
N ASP A 38 5.64 19.40 6.98
CA ASP A 38 5.10 19.05 8.29
C ASP A 38 5.62 17.72 8.84
N GLY A 39 6.54 17.04 8.14
CA GLY A 39 7.18 15.81 8.62
C GLY A 39 7.33 14.73 7.55
N LEU A 40 7.39 13.48 7.99
CA LEU A 40 7.67 12.32 7.15
C LEU A 40 6.37 11.62 6.75
N TRP A 41 6.27 11.31 5.48
CA TRP A 41 5.16 10.61 4.86
C TRP A 41 5.64 9.34 4.17
N ILE A 42 4.74 8.38 4.02
CA ILE A 42 4.90 7.20 3.16
C ILE A 42 3.88 7.26 2.04
N GLU A 43 4.34 7.02 0.81
CA GLU A 43 3.51 6.94 -0.37
C GLU A 43 3.76 5.61 -1.08
N MET A 44 2.68 4.95 -1.48
CA MET A 44 2.71 3.68 -2.21
C MET A 44 1.77 3.80 -3.41
N ASP A 45 2.25 3.35 -4.57
CA ASP A 45 1.42 3.13 -5.76
C ASP A 45 1.45 1.64 -6.06
N ALA A 46 0.44 0.91 -5.58
CA ALA A 46 0.26 -0.50 -5.90
C ALA A 46 -0.75 -0.65 -7.05
N GLY A 47 -0.72 -1.79 -7.75
CA GLY A 47 -1.70 -2.06 -8.80
C GLY A 47 -3.15 -1.90 -8.30
N TRP A 48 -3.43 -2.30 -7.06
CA TRP A 48 -4.75 -2.24 -6.44
C TRP A 48 -5.10 -0.87 -5.85
N GLY A 49 -4.16 0.07 -5.76
CA GLY A 49 -4.45 1.40 -5.22
C GLY A 49 -3.24 2.30 -4.95
N HIS A 50 -3.52 3.58 -4.73
CA HIS A 50 -2.55 4.61 -4.33
C HIS A 50 -2.88 5.13 -2.93
N PHE A 51 -1.84 5.24 -2.09
CA PHE A 51 -1.98 5.64 -0.69
C PHE A 51 -0.86 6.58 -0.29
N CYS A 52 -1.22 7.66 0.39
CA CYS A 52 -0.26 8.54 1.06
C CYS A 52 -0.69 8.76 2.52
N ARG A 53 0.25 8.57 3.46
CA ARG A 53 -0.01 8.66 4.91
C ARG A 53 1.14 9.32 5.67
N PRO A 54 0.85 10.10 6.73
CA PRO A 54 1.88 10.61 7.60
C PRO A 54 2.43 9.49 8.48
N LEU A 55 3.75 9.41 8.62
CA LEU A 55 4.44 8.52 9.56
C LEU A 55 4.90 9.28 10.81
N TRP A 56 5.32 10.53 10.63
CA TRP A 56 5.82 11.37 11.70
C TRP A 56 5.54 12.84 11.40
N LYS A 57 5.24 13.61 12.43
CA LYS A 57 5.05 15.07 12.33
C LYS A 57 6.19 15.81 12.99
N SER A 58 6.74 16.78 12.27
CA SER A 58 7.75 17.68 12.78
C SER A 58 7.15 18.68 13.76
N ARG A 59 7.89 19.02 14.82
CA ARG A 59 7.53 20.10 15.75
C ARG A 59 7.73 21.49 15.15
N ARG A 60 8.39 21.58 14.00
CA ARG A 60 8.69 22.83 13.27
C ARG A 60 8.43 22.62 11.79
N LYS A 61 8.04 23.68 11.09
CA LYS A 61 7.95 23.65 9.63
C LYS A 61 9.34 23.43 9.02
N LEU A 62 9.42 22.47 8.11
CA LEU A 62 10.60 22.14 7.33
C LEU A 62 10.57 22.92 6.00
N PRO A 63 11.71 23.17 5.35
CA PRO A 63 11.78 23.96 4.11
C PRO A 63 11.40 23.12 2.87
N TYR A 64 10.38 22.27 2.98
CA TYR A 64 9.92 21.35 1.95
C TYR A 64 8.47 21.62 1.59
N GLY A 65 8.02 21.09 0.46
CA GLY A 65 6.64 21.24 0.00
C GLY A 65 5.63 20.46 0.84
N GLN A 66 4.35 20.65 0.52
CA GLN A 66 3.25 20.02 1.23
C GLN A 66 2.85 18.69 0.60
N VAL A 67 2.32 17.78 1.42
CA VAL A 67 1.75 16.50 1.01
C VAL A 67 0.41 16.33 1.69
N GLU A 68 -0.55 15.74 0.98
CA GLU A 68 -1.88 15.45 1.48
C GLU A 68 -2.10 13.94 1.62
N ALA A 69 -2.91 13.55 2.60
CA ALA A 69 -3.30 12.15 2.74
C ALA A 69 -4.24 11.75 1.61
N SER A 70 -3.90 10.67 0.90
CA SER A 70 -4.70 10.16 -0.22
C SER A 70 -5.03 8.69 -0.05
N SER A 71 -6.19 8.27 -0.55
CA SER A 71 -6.55 6.86 -0.66
C SER A 71 -7.40 6.63 -1.87
N GLN A 72 -6.83 5.88 -2.81
CA GLN A 72 -7.50 5.48 -4.02
C GLN A 72 -7.43 3.97 -4.12
N LEU A 73 -8.57 3.30 -3.97
CA LEU A 73 -8.71 1.88 -4.28
C LEU A 73 -9.06 1.74 -5.76
N ARG A 74 -8.22 1.02 -6.50
CA ARG A 74 -8.41 0.67 -7.92
C ARG A 74 -9.03 -0.71 -8.10
N CYS A 75 -8.91 -1.58 -7.10
CA CYS A 75 -9.44 -2.95 -7.12
C CYS A 75 -10.97 -3.05 -6.97
N GLY A 76 -11.66 -1.94 -6.67
CA GLY A 76 -13.10 -1.95 -6.40
C GLY A 76 -13.44 -2.72 -5.11
N ARG A 77 -14.69 -3.17 -4.99
CA ARG A 77 -15.14 -3.95 -3.83
C ARG A 77 -14.80 -5.43 -4.02
N ILE A 78 -14.47 -6.11 -2.93
CA ILE A 78 -14.37 -7.58 -2.92
C ILE A 78 -15.74 -8.15 -3.33
N PRO A 79 -15.81 -9.05 -4.33
CA PRO A 79 -17.06 -9.67 -4.72
C PRO A 79 -17.59 -10.54 -3.58
N LEU A 80 -18.84 -10.31 -3.17
CA LEU A 80 -19.48 -11.02 -2.05
C LEU A 80 -19.43 -12.55 -2.24
N LYS A 81 -19.61 -13.03 -3.47
CA LYS A 81 -19.51 -14.45 -3.83
C LYS A 81 -18.21 -15.14 -3.40
N LEU A 82 -17.09 -14.41 -3.31
CA LEU A 82 -15.81 -14.99 -2.87
C LEU A 82 -15.77 -15.14 -1.34
N ILE A 83 -16.41 -14.22 -0.63
CA ILE A 83 -16.56 -14.28 0.83
C ILE A 83 -17.54 -15.40 1.19
N GLU A 84 -18.66 -15.50 0.47
CA GLU A 84 -19.66 -16.57 0.64
C GLU A 84 -19.02 -17.94 0.39
N ARG A 85 -18.25 -18.08 -0.70
CA ARG A 85 -17.49 -19.31 -0.99
C ARG A 85 -16.54 -19.69 0.16
N PHE A 86 -15.81 -18.73 0.74
CA PHE A 86 -14.96 -19.01 1.89
C PHE A 86 -15.76 -19.43 3.11
N ALA A 87 -16.89 -18.78 3.39
CA ALA A 87 -17.73 -19.11 4.53
C ALA A 87 -18.28 -20.54 4.43
N GLU A 88 -18.73 -20.95 3.24
CA GLU A 88 -19.15 -22.33 2.97
C GLU A 88 -18.00 -23.32 3.25
N GLN A 89 -16.83 -23.08 2.67
CA GLN A 89 -15.65 -23.91 2.90
C GLN A 89 -15.26 -23.96 4.39
N ALA A 90 -15.27 -22.82 5.08
CA ALA A 90 -14.93 -22.77 6.50
C ALA A 90 -15.87 -23.58 7.38
N ASN A 91 -17.17 -23.58 7.07
CA ASN A 91 -18.14 -24.40 7.79
C ASN A 91 -17.90 -25.90 7.55
N GLU A 92 -17.66 -26.33 6.30
CA GLU A 92 -17.37 -27.73 5.98
C GLU A 92 -16.13 -28.27 6.70
N TRP A 93 -15.07 -27.46 6.77
CA TRP A 93 -13.84 -27.82 7.47
C TRP A 93 -14.02 -27.82 9.00
N ALA A 94 -14.78 -26.86 9.53
CA ALA A 94 -15.10 -26.79 10.95
C ALA A 94 -15.92 -28.01 11.43
N ASP A 95 -16.87 -28.49 10.61
CA ASP A 95 -17.62 -29.72 10.89
C ASP A 95 -16.72 -30.96 10.99
N SER A 96 -15.57 -30.91 10.31
CA SER A 96 -14.51 -31.93 10.38
C SER A 96 -13.47 -31.66 11.48
N GLY A 97 -13.71 -30.67 12.34
CA GLY A 97 -12.82 -30.30 13.45
C GLY A 97 -11.50 -29.65 13.01
N CYS A 98 -11.46 -29.10 11.80
CA CYS A 98 -10.25 -28.54 11.19
C CYS A 98 -10.38 -27.02 10.97
N GLU A 99 -9.26 -26.31 11.02
CA GLU A 99 -9.18 -24.91 10.60
C GLU A 99 -8.95 -24.82 9.09
N THR A 100 -9.47 -23.75 8.46
CA THR A 100 -9.19 -23.46 7.05
C THR A 100 -8.84 -21.99 6.88
N ALA A 101 -8.02 -21.71 5.88
CA ALA A 101 -7.64 -20.37 5.47
C ALA A 101 -7.69 -20.29 3.95
N ALA A 102 -8.00 -19.11 3.44
CA ALA A 102 -7.95 -18.83 2.01
C ALA A 102 -7.53 -17.37 1.79
N TRP A 103 -7.02 -17.11 0.60
CA TRP A 103 -6.62 -15.78 0.16
C TRP A 103 -7.58 -15.28 -0.90
N ILE A 104 -8.20 -14.13 -0.65
CA ILE A 104 -8.86 -13.34 -1.69
C ILE A 104 -7.84 -12.32 -2.16
N THR A 105 -7.32 -12.52 -3.37
CA THR A 105 -6.28 -11.66 -3.94
C THR A 105 -6.82 -10.85 -5.10
N TRP A 106 -6.15 -9.74 -5.41
CA TRP A 106 -6.43 -8.94 -6.58
C TRP A 106 -5.17 -8.81 -7.43
N GLY A 107 -5.29 -9.09 -8.72
CA GLY A 107 -4.27 -8.80 -9.73
C GLY A 107 -4.81 -7.84 -10.79
N ALA A 108 -3.95 -6.98 -11.33
CA ALA A 108 -4.36 -6.04 -12.37
C ALA A 108 -4.86 -6.73 -13.65
N ASP A 109 -4.28 -7.89 -13.98
CA ASP A 109 -4.60 -8.64 -15.20
C ASP A 109 -5.77 -9.61 -15.03
N CYS A 110 -6.01 -10.11 -13.80
CA CYS A 110 -6.98 -11.17 -13.52
C CYS A 110 -8.15 -10.74 -12.62
N GLY A 111 -8.09 -9.54 -12.01
CA GLY A 111 -9.10 -9.09 -11.06
C GLY A 111 -9.05 -9.86 -9.75
N TRP A 112 -10.22 -10.07 -9.14
CA TRP A 112 -10.35 -10.80 -7.88
C TRP A 112 -10.28 -12.30 -8.09
N ASP A 113 -9.41 -12.96 -7.32
CA ASP A 113 -9.23 -14.40 -7.35
C ASP A 113 -9.29 -15.01 -5.93
N TYR A 114 -9.63 -16.28 -5.86
CA TYR A 114 -9.76 -17.05 -4.63
C TYR A 114 -8.78 -18.22 -4.64
N LEU A 115 -7.81 -18.16 -3.74
CA LEU A 115 -6.73 -19.14 -3.60
C LEU A 115 -6.88 -19.86 -2.26
N VAL A 116 -6.86 -21.19 -2.28
CA VAL A 116 -6.89 -22.05 -1.09
C VAL A 116 -5.49 -22.57 -0.82
#